data_AF-A0A972E0E0-F1
#
_entry.id   AF-A0A972E0E0-F1
#
_cell.length_a   1.000
_cell.length_b   1.000
_cell.length_c   1.000
_cell.angle_alpha   90.00
_cell.angle_beta   90.00
_cell.angle_gamma   90.00
#
_symmetry.space_group_name_H-M   'P 1'
#
loop_
_entity.id
_entity.type
_entity.pdbx_description
1 polymer ?
#
loop_
_entity_poly.entity_id
_entity_poly.type
_entity_poly.pdbx_seq_one_letter_code
_entity_poly.pdbx_strand_id
1 'polypeptide(L)'
;MTHEEIENYGRRLVAVQAIPDSGGRNKELIQIRKEIGAAPCGRAVRSTDEQEAENIAAIHQAIQTWSMIDACRTAARNVEIAESAQRAASRALLVAFWSMLAAWGAVVVNIIVAYIMAAKS
;
A
#
# COMPACT_ATOMS: atom_id res chain seq x y z
N MET A 1 1.08 12.59 -6.11
CA MET A 1 0.81 12.73 -4.69
C MET A 1 1.48 11.60 -3.92
N THR A 2 2.38 11.94 -3.00
CA THR A 2 3.01 11.03 -2.02
C THR A 2 2.23 11.04 -0.70
N HIS A 3 2.54 10.09 0.19
CA HIS A 3 1.97 10.04 1.54
C HIS A 3 2.22 11.33 2.34
N GLU A 4 3.46 11.83 2.30
CA GLU A 4 3.86 13.07 3.00
C GLU A 4 3.13 14.30 2.48
N GLU A 5 2.88 14.38 1.17
CA GLU A 5 2.09 15.47 0.58
C GLU A 5 0.64 15.43 1.08
N ILE A 6 0.02 14.25 1.16
CA ILE A 6 -1.35 14.08 1.68
C ILE A 6 -1.44 14.54 3.13
N GLU A 7 -0.51 14.11 3.98
CA GLU A 7 -0.46 14.56 5.39
C GLU A 7 -0.24 16.07 5.51
N ASN A 8 0.64 16.63 4.67
CA ASN A 8 0.92 18.07 4.68
C ASN A 8 -0.35 18.87 4.34
N TYR A 9 -1.11 18.46 3.31
CA TYR A 9 -2.40 19.09 3.00
C TYR A 9 -3.42 18.94 4.14
N GLY A 10 -3.45 17.78 4.82
CA GLY A 10 -4.27 17.59 6.01
C GLY A 10 -3.92 18.55 7.15
N ARG A 11 -2.63 18.69 7.47
CA ARG A 11 -2.14 19.64 8.49
C ARG A 11 -2.44 21.08 8.11
N ARG A 12 -2.22 21.46 6.84
CA ARG A 12 -2.53 22.81 6.32
C ARG A 12 -4.03 23.11 6.41
N LEU A 13 -4.90 22.17 6.08
CA LEU A 13 -6.34 22.36 6.18
C LEU A 13 -6.78 22.63 7.63
N VAL A 14 -6.26 21.85 8.60
CA VAL A 14 -6.54 22.07 10.03
C VAL A 14 -6.04 23.44 10.49
N ALA A 15 -4.84 23.84 10.05
CA ALA A 15 -4.28 25.16 10.36
C ALA A 15 -5.14 26.30 9.80
N VAL A 16 -5.66 26.16 8.58
CA VAL A 16 -6.52 27.16 7.94
C VAL A 16 -7.90 27.24 8.60
N GLN A 17 -8.46 26.11 9.05
CA GLN A 17 -9.72 26.10 9.80
C GLN A 17 -9.61 26.78 11.18
N ALA A 18 -8.41 26.83 11.76
CA ALA A 18 -8.14 27.55 13.01
C ALA A 18 -8.05 29.08 12.82
N ILE A 19 -7.99 29.59 11.58
CA ILE A 19 -7.99 31.01 11.30
C ILE A 19 -9.40 31.58 11.59
N PRO A 20 -9.51 32.68 12.36
CA PRO A 20 -10.79 33.34 12.57
C PRO A 20 -11.39 33.82 11.25
N ASP A 21 -12.72 33.87 11.22
CA ASP A 21 -13.48 34.13 10.00
C ASP A 21 -13.04 35.45 9.34
N SER A 22 -12.31 35.30 8.26
CA SER A 22 -11.67 36.40 7.56
C SER A 22 -11.57 36.02 6.09
N GLY A 23 -11.69 36.99 5.19
CA GLY A 23 -11.49 36.75 3.76
C GLY A 23 -10.12 36.13 3.41
N GLY A 24 -9.16 36.09 4.35
CA GLY A 24 -7.92 35.34 4.24
C GLY A 24 -8.11 33.82 4.31
N ARG A 25 -9.02 33.33 5.17
CA ARG A 25 -9.35 31.90 5.32
C ARG A 25 -9.86 31.30 4.01
N ASN A 26 -10.86 31.94 3.38
CA ASN A 26 -11.41 31.46 2.10
C ASN A 26 -10.35 31.43 0.98
N LYS A 27 -9.44 32.42 0.93
CA LYS A 27 -8.36 32.44 -0.07
C LYS A 27 -7.41 31.25 0.08
N GLU A 28 -7.00 30.94 1.31
CA GLU A 28 -6.17 29.78 1.61
C GLU A 28 -6.89 28.47 1.27
N LEU A 29 -8.19 28.35 1.59
CA LEU A 29 -8.98 27.18 1.21
C LEU A 29 -9.06 27.00 -0.31
N ILE A 30 -9.29 28.07 -1.07
CA ILE A 30 -9.28 28.03 -2.54
C ILE A 30 -7.91 27.61 -3.07
N GLN A 31 -6.83 28.08 -2.45
CA GLN A 31 -5.48 27.71 -2.84
C GLN A 31 -5.19 26.22 -2.59
N ILE A 32 -5.47 25.72 -1.38
CA ILE A 32 -5.32 24.30 -1.05
C ILE A 32 -6.15 23.44 -2.01
N ARG A 33 -7.40 23.85 -2.29
CA ARG A 33 -8.29 23.15 -3.23
C ARG A 33 -7.68 23.02 -4.62
N LYS A 34 -7.05 24.09 -5.13
CA LYS A 34 -6.38 24.08 -6.44
C LYS A 34 -5.13 23.19 -6.43
N GLU A 35 -4.30 23.30 -5.39
CA GLU A 35 -3.06 22.54 -5.25
C GLU A 35 -3.31 21.03 -5.16
N ILE A 36 -4.37 20.62 -4.46
CA ILE A 36 -4.75 19.21 -4.32
C ILE A 36 -5.53 18.66 -5.54
N GLY A 37 -5.93 19.54 -6.47
CA GLY A 37 -6.72 19.19 -7.65
C GLY A 37 -8.20 18.88 -7.33
N ALA A 38 -8.73 19.41 -6.23
CA ALA A 38 -10.14 19.22 -5.87
C ALA A 38 -11.04 20.09 -6.77
N ALA A 39 -11.98 19.44 -7.46
CA ALA A 39 -13.02 20.16 -8.19
C ALA A 39 -14.02 20.78 -7.20
N PRO A 40 -14.50 22.02 -7.44
CA PRO A 40 -15.63 22.54 -6.68
C PRO A 40 -16.84 21.62 -6.89
N CYS A 41 -17.60 21.36 -5.83
CA CYS A 41 -18.94 20.82 -5.97
C CYS A 41 -19.72 21.83 -6.81
N GLY A 42 -20.28 21.42 -7.96
CA GLY A 42 -20.94 22.31 -8.93
C GLY A 42 -22.26 22.94 -8.45
N ARG A 43 -22.40 23.20 -7.16
CA ARG A 43 -23.57 23.79 -6.54
C ARG A 43 -23.44 25.32 -6.61
N ALA A 44 -24.56 26.00 -6.86
CA ALA A 44 -24.60 27.46 -6.84
C ALA A 44 -24.50 27.94 -5.38
N VAL A 45 -23.32 28.43 -5.01
CA VAL A 45 -23.02 28.96 -3.68
C VAL A 45 -23.68 30.32 -3.49
N ARG A 46 -24.42 30.51 -2.39
CA ARG A 46 -25.22 31.72 -2.14
C ARG A 46 -24.60 32.66 -1.10
N SER A 47 -23.65 32.19 -0.29
CA SER A 47 -22.95 32.99 0.71
C SER A 47 -21.47 32.62 0.86
N THR A 48 -20.69 33.50 1.50
CA THR A 48 -19.27 33.24 1.79
C THR A 48 -19.09 32.01 2.69
N ASP A 49 -19.95 31.84 3.69
CA ASP A 49 -19.92 30.71 4.62
C ASP A 49 -20.22 29.38 3.91
N GLU A 50 -21.19 29.38 2.99
CA GLU A 50 -21.47 28.22 2.13
C GLU A 50 -20.26 27.90 1.22
N GLN A 51 -19.57 28.93 0.71
CA GLN A 51 -18.39 28.74 -0.15
C GLN A 51 -17.25 28.05 0.61
N GLU A 52 -17.04 28.47 1.85
CA GLU A 52 -16.00 27.91 2.71
C GLU A 52 -16.32 26.47 3.10
N ALA A 53 -17.57 26.20 3.50
CA ALA A 53 -18.02 24.85 3.81
C ALA A 53 -17.85 23.91 2.62
N GLU A 54 -18.20 24.35 1.41
CA GLU A 54 -17.98 23.57 0.19
C GLU A 54 -16.51 23.36 -0.13
N ASN A 55 -15.66 24.38 0.07
CA ASN A 55 -14.22 24.24 -0.14
C ASN A 55 -13.62 23.24 0.84
N ILE A 56 -14.00 23.30 2.12
CA ILE A 56 -13.55 22.34 3.14
C ILE A 56 -13.99 20.92 2.78
N ALA A 57 -15.26 20.74 2.39
CA ALA A 57 -15.79 19.44 1.98
C ALA A 57 -15.04 18.87 0.76
N ALA A 58 -14.80 19.69 -0.26
CA ALA A 58 -14.07 19.29 -1.46
C ALA A 58 -12.61 18.91 -1.16
N ILE A 59 -11.93 19.66 -0.30
CA ILE A 59 -10.56 19.33 0.13
C ILE A 59 -10.54 18.03 0.94
N HIS A 60 -11.47 17.85 1.89
CA HIS A 60 -11.58 16.58 2.64
C HIS A 60 -11.80 15.38 1.72
N GLN A 61 -12.70 15.50 0.76
CA GLN A 61 -12.98 14.43 -0.19
C GLN A 61 -11.75 14.10 -1.05
N ALA A 62 -11.01 15.12 -1.49
CA ALA A 62 -9.76 14.91 -2.23
C ALA A 62 -8.71 14.23 -1.37
N ILE A 63 -8.48 14.67 -0.12
CA ILE A 63 -7.54 14.04 0.81
C ILE A 63 -7.90 12.57 1.04
N GLN A 64 -9.17 12.27 1.29
CA GLN A 64 -9.65 10.90 1.49
C GLN A 64 -9.42 10.03 0.25
N THR A 65 -9.73 10.56 -0.93
CA THR A 65 -9.53 9.85 -2.21
C THR A 65 -8.05 9.55 -2.43
N TRP A 66 -7.17 10.53 -2.21
CA TRP A 66 -5.74 10.35 -2.33
C TRP A 66 -5.17 9.37 -1.30
N SER A 67 -5.66 9.41 -0.06
CA SER A 67 -5.29 8.45 0.99
C SER A 67 -5.69 7.02 0.60
N MET A 68 -6.88 6.84 0.03
CA MET A 68 -7.35 5.54 -0.45
C MET A 68 -6.49 5.04 -1.62
N ILE A 69 -6.13 5.91 -2.57
CA ILE A 69 -5.24 5.56 -3.69
C ILE A 69 -3.87 5.12 -3.17
N ASP A 70 -3.31 5.83 -2.20
CA ASP A 70 -2.01 5.49 -1.58
C ASP A 70 -2.06 4.15 -0.84
N ALA A 71 -3.14 3.90 -0.09
CA ALA A 71 -3.39 2.61 0.57
C ALA A 71 -3.51 1.47 -0.45
N CYS A 72 -4.24 1.67 -1.55
CA CYS A 72 -4.36 0.68 -2.63
C CYS A 72 -3.00 0.40 -3.31
N ARG A 73 -2.19 1.43 -3.56
CA ARG A 73 -0.83 1.25 -4.11
C ARG A 73 0.06 0.46 -3.17
N THR A 74 0.00 0.75 -1.88
CA THR A 74 0.76 0.03 -0.85
C THR A 74 0.30 -1.43 -0.76
N ALA A 75 -1.00 -1.67 -0.76
CA ALA A 75 -1.57 -3.01 -0.77
C ALA A 75 -1.13 -3.80 -2.03
N ALA A 76 -1.20 -3.19 -3.22
CA ALA A 76 -0.75 -3.83 -4.46
C ALA A 76 0.72 -4.25 -4.41
N ARG A 77 1.61 -3.38 -3.91
CA ARG A 77 3.04 -3.73 -3.71
C ARG A 77 3.21 -4.86 -2.71
N ASN A 78 2.47 -4.84 -1.61
CA ASN A 78 2.56 -5.89 -0.60
C ASN A 78 2.06 -7.24 -1.12
N VAL A 79 1.04 -7.24 -1.98
CA VAL A 79 0.56 -8.45 -2.68
C VAL A 79 1.64 -8.98 -3.61
N GLU A 80 2.27 -8.12 -4.40
CA GLU A 80 3.36 -8.53 -5.30
C GLU A 80 4.55 -9.13 -4.53
N ILE A 81 4.93 -8.52 -3.42
CA ILE A 81 5.98 -9.04 -2.52
C ILE A 81 5.56 -10.40 -1.95
N ALA A 82 4.34 -10.53 -1.45
CA ALA A 82 3.83 -11.79 -0.90
C ALA A 82 3.81 -12.92 -1.95
N GLU A 83 3.36 -12.64 -3.17
CA GLU A 83 3.41 -13.60 -4.27
C GLU A 83 4.83 -14.02 -4.62
N SER A 84 5.77 -13.07 -4.67
CA SER A 84 7.18 -13.36 -4.96
C SER A 84 7.80 -14.26 -3.89
N ALA A 85 7.51 -13.97 -2.61
CA ALA A 85 7.95 -14.77 -1.48
C ALA A 85 7.34 -16.18 -1.50
N GLN A 86 6.06 -16.30 -1.83
CA GLN A 86 5.39 -17.60 -1.96
C GLN A 86 6.00 -18.45 -3.08
N ARG A 87 6.30 -17.85 -4.24
CA ARG A 87 6.97 -18.56 -5.35
C ARG A 87 8.36 -19.03 -4.95
N ALA A 88 9.13 -18.21 -4.22
CA ALA A 88 10.44 -18.59 -3.70
C ALA A 88 10.34 -19.74 -2.69
N ALA A 89 9.38 -19.67 -1.75
CA ALA A 89 9.12 -20.71 -0.77
C ALA A 89 8.73 -22.05 -1.44
N SER A 90 7.86 -22.01 -2.46
CA SER A 90 7.48 -23.21 -3.22
C SER A 90 8.66 -23.87 -3.93
N ARG A 91 9.58 -23.07 -4.51
CA ARG A 91 10.81 -23.60 -5.11
C ARG A 91 11.73 -24.23 -4.07
N ALA A 92 11.89 -23.58 -2.91
CA ALA A 92 12.70 -24.12 -1.81
C ALA A 92 12.13 -25.46 -1.29
N LEU A 93 10.81 -25.57 -1.16
CA LEU A 93 10.13 -26.81 -0.77
C LEU A 93 10.34 -27.93 -1.79
N LEU A 94 10.27 -27.64 -3.09
CA LEU A 94 10.55 -28.63 -4.14
C LEU A 94 12.00 -29.12 -4.06
N VAL A 95 12.96 -28.22 -3.91
CA VAL A 95 14.38 -28.58 -3.75
C VAL A 95 14.58 -29.44 -2.50
N ALA A 96 13.96 -29.06 -1.37
CA ALA A 96 14.00 -29.84 -0.14
C ALA A 96 13.42 -31.25 -0.34
N PHE A 97 12.28 -31.38 -1.03
CA PHE A 97 11.66 -32.66 -1.34
C PHE A 97 12.58 -33.55 -2.20
N TRP A 98 13.18 -33.01 -3.26
CA TRP A 98 14.14 -33.74 -4.09
C TRP A 98 15.40 -34.15 -3.33
N SER A 99 15.91 -33.27 -2.45
CA SER A 99 17.07 -33.59 -1.62
C SER A 99 16.79 -34.73 -0.64
N MET A 100 15.58 -34.77 -0.08
CA MET A 100 15.15 -35.85 0.80
C MET A 100 15.05 -37.17 0.04
N LEU A 101 14.40 -37.18 -1.13
CA LEU A 101 14.34 -38.34 -2.01
C LEU A 101 15.74 -38.88 -2.37
N ALA A 102 16.67 -37.99 -2.71
CA ALA A 102 18.05 -38.38 -3.01
C ALA A 102 18.75 -39.02 -1.80
N ALA A 103 18.56 -38.47 -0.60
CA ALA A 103 19.10 -39.03 0.63
C ALA A 103 18.56 -40.44 0.91
N TRP A 104 17.25 -40.65 0.76
CA TRP A 104 16.65 -41.99 0.89
C TRP A 104 17.18 -42.97 -0.16
N GLY A 105 17.35 -42.54 -1.41
CA GLY A 105 17.96 -43.35 -2.46
C GLY A 105 19.38 -43.79 -2.11
N ALA A 106 20.21 -42.89 -1.58
CA ALA A 106 21.56 -43.22 -1.13
C ALA A 106 21.59 -44.24 0.00
N VAL A 107 20.65 -44.15 0.96
CA VAL A 107 20.52 -45.13 2.04
C VAL A 107 20.19 -46.52 1.49
N VAL A 108 19.21 -46.62 0.59
CA VAL A 108 18.82 -47.90 -0.03
C VAL A 108 19.98 -48.52 -0.81
N VAL A 109 20.70 -47.73 -1.61
CA VAL A 109 21.86 -48.21 -2.37
C VAL A 109 22.94 -48.75 -1.43
N ASN A 110 23.25 -48.03 -0.34
CA ASN A 110 24.23 -48.48 0.64
C ASN A 110 23.82 -49.79 1.33
N ILE A 111 22.54 -49.96 1.67
CA ILE A 111 22.02 -51.21 2.24
C ILE A 111 22.18 -52.38 1.26
N ILE A 112 21.82 -52.17 -0.01
CA ILE A 112 21.95 -53.21 -1.06
C ILE A 112 23.42 -53.61 -1.24
N VAL A 113 24.32 -52.63 -1.33
CA VAL A 113 25.77 -52.88 -1.49
C VAL A 113 26.32 -53.64 -0.29
N ALA A 114 25.97 -53.27 0.93
CA ALA A 114 26.37 -53.96 2.14
C ALA A 114 25.87 -55.42 2.16
N TYR A 115 24.62 -55.65 1.77
CA TYR A 115 24.06 -57.00 1.68
C TYR A 115 24.78 -57.87 0.64
N ILE A 116 25.07 -57.33 -0.55
CA ILE A 116 25.82 -58.05 -1.60
C ILE A 116 27.23 -58.41 -1.14
N MET A 117 27.92 -57.50 -0.44
CA MET A 117 29.26 -57.79 0.11
C MET A 117 29.22 -58.88 1.17
N ALA A 118 28.25 -58.85 2.08
CA ALA A 118 28.06 -59.88 3.11
C ALA A 118 27.68 -61.25 2.52
N ALA A 119 26.95 -61.28 1.41
CA ALA A 119 26.60 -62.53 0.72
C ALA A 119 27.76 -63.16 -0.08
N LYS A 120 28.85 -62.42 -0.29
CA LYS A 120 30.04 -62.88 -1.04
C LYS A 120 31.24 -63.27 -0.15
N SER A 121 31.14 -63.10 1.17
CA SER A 121 32.13 -63.55 2.16
C SER A 121 31.81 -64.94 2.70
#